data_AF-A0A1D2UY75-F1
#
_entry.id   AF-A0A1D2UY75-F1
#
_cell.length_a   1.000
_cell.length_b   1.000
_cell.length_c   1.000
_cell.angle_alpha   90.00
_cell.angle_beta   90.00
_cell.angle_gamma   90.00
#
_symmetry.space_group_name_H-M   'P 1'
#
loop_
_entity.id
_entity.type
_entity.pdbx_description
1 polymer ?
#
loop_
_entity_poly.entity_id
_entity_poly.type
_entity_poly.pdbx_seq_one_letter_code
_entity_poly.pdbx_strand_id
1 'polypeptide(L)' 'MTFKDILLEENVGGFDLFLRALIGSVATIALAMGLVETSPWNWLVALVALAGLFTAMIRHCTPYHYLGINTAKK' A
#
# COMPACT_ATOMS: atom_id res chain seq x y z
N MET A 1 1.45 22.55 10.34
CA MET A 1 1.41 21.09 10.10
C MET A 1 2.62 20.50 10.77
N THR A 2 2.41 19.66 11.78
CA THR A 2 3.51 19.00 12.50
C THR A 2 3.95 17.78 11.71
N PHE A 3 5.25 17.42 11.74
CA PHE A 3 5.77 16.22 11.06
C PHE A 3 5.01 14.93 11.44
N LYS A 4 4.47 14.88 12.66
CA LYS A 4 3.63 13.79 13.14
C LYS A 4 2.32 13.67 12.36
N ASP A 5 1.71 14.80 12.01
CA ASP A 5 0.44 14.83 11.26
C ASP A 5 0.65 14.27 9.85
N ILE A 6 1.78 14.60 9.22
CA ILE A 6 2.15 14.11 7.88
C ILE A 6 2.32 12.59 7.85
N LEU A 7 2.69 11.94 8.96
CA LEU A 7 2.93 10.51 9.03
C LEU A 7 1.77 9.69 9.61
N LEU A 8 0.91 10.31 10.40
CA LEU A 8 -0.13 9.62 11.18
C LEU A 8 -1.56 9.98 10.73
N GLU A 9 -1.74 10.97 9.85
CA GLU A 9 -3.06 11.34 9.36
C GLU A 9 -3.66 10.25 8.47
N GLU A 10 -4.83 9.72 8.85
CA GLU A 10 -5.55 8.73 8.06
C GLU A 10 -6.05 9.37 6.74
N ASN A 11 -5.51 8.88 5.62
CA ASN A 11 -5.86 9.38 4.27
C ASN A 11 -6.35 8.27 3.33
N VAL A 12 -6.32 7.01 3.79
CA VAL A 12 -6.78 5.82 3.07
C VAL A 12 -8.16 5.43 3.61
N GLY A 13 -9.20 5.57 2.79
CA GLY A 13 -10.57 5.16 3.13
C GLY A 13 -10.79 3.66 2.98
N GLY A 14 -11.94 3.16 3.43
CA GLY A 14 -12.21 1.71 3.50
C GLY A 14 -12.13 0.97 2.15
N PHE A 15 -12.54 1.61 1.05
CA PHE A 15 -12.45 1.01 -0.29
C PHE A 15 -11.00 0.92 -0.80
N ASP A 16 -10.22 1.99 -0.61
CA ASP A 16 -8.79 2.02 -0.99
C ASP A 16 -7.97 1.05 -0.11
N LEU A 17 -8.33 0.95 1.17
CA LEU A 17 -7.77 -0.03 2.10
C LEU A 17 -8.02 -1.46 1.65
N PHE A 18 -9.25 -1.78 1.23
CA PHE A 18 -9.60 -3.10 0.71
C PHE A 18 -8.79 -3.44 -0.54
N LEU A 19 -8.68 -2.51 -1.50
CA LEU A 19 -7.90 -2.71 -2.72
C LEU A 19 -6.41 -2.93 -2.43
N ARG A 20 -5.81 -2.12 -1.55
CA ARG A 20 -4.40 -2.27 -1.14
C ARG A 20 -4.15 -3.60 -0.44
N ALA A 21 -5.02 -3.99 0.48
CA ALA A 21 -4.92 -5.27 1.17
C ALA A 21 -5.07 -6.45 0.20
N LEU A 22 -6.02 -6.37 -0.75
CA LEU A 22 -6.23 -7.41 -1.75
C LEU A 22 -5.03 -7.55 -2.68
N ILE A 23 -4.58 -6.45 -3.31
CA ILE A 23 -3.44 -6.47 -4.23
C ILE A 23 -2.18 -6.91 -3.50
N GLY A 24 -1.95 -6.38 -2.29
CA GLY A 24 -0.81 -6.76 -1.46
C GLY A 24 -0.80 -8.25 -1.12
N SER A 25 -1.95 -8.79 -0.69
CA SER A 25 -2.08 -10.22 -0.34
C SER A 25 -1.90 -11.12 -1.56
N VAL A 26 -2.52 -10.79 -2.70
CA VAL A 26 -2.39 -11.56 -3.95
C VAL A 26 -0.94 -11.54 -4.43
N ALA A 27 -0.26 -10.39 -4.38
CA ALA A 27 1.15 -10.28 -4.73
C ALA A 27 2.04 -11.11 -3.80
N THR A 28 1.79 -11.11 -2.49
CA THR A 28 2.50 -11.98 -1.53
C THR A 28 2.30 -13.46 -1.85
N ILE A 29 1.08 -13.89 -2.14
CA ILE A 29 0.78 -15.28 -2.50
C ILE A 29 1.49 -15.67 -3.79
N ALA A 30 1.44 -14.82 -4.81
CA ALA A 30 2.09 -15.07 -6.10
C ALA A 30 3.61 -15.24 -5.96
N LEU A 31 4.24 -14.44 -5.09
CA LEU A 31 5.65 -14.58 -4.75
C LEU A 31 5.97 -15.85 -3.97
N ALA A 32 5.16 -16.15 -2.93
CA ALA A 32 5.35 -17.33 -2.10
C ALA A 32 5.20 -18.64 -2.90
N MET A 33 4.31 -18.64 -3.91
CA MET A 33 4.11 -19.77 -4.81
C MET A 33 5.13 -19.84 -5.97
N GLY A 34 6.05 -18.86 -6.07
CA GLY A 34 7.02 -18.81 -7.17
C GLY A 34 6.38 -18.59 -8.55
N LEU A 35 5.19 -17.99 -8.61
CA LEU A 35 4.46 -17.71 -9.85
C LEU A 35 5.04 -16.52 -10.62
N VAL A 36 5.94 -15.75 -10.01
CA VAL A 36 6.60 -14.60 -10.62
C VAL A 36 7.99 -15.00 -11.08
N GLU A 37 8.29 -14.76 -12.35
CA GLU A 37 9.58 -15.07 -12.95
C GLU A 37 10.76 -14.49 -12.15
N THR A 38 11.87 -15.23 -12.13
CA THR A 38 13.09 -14.83 -11.43
C THR A 38 13.81 -13.70 -12.17
N SER A 39 13.76 -12.51 -11.53
CA SER A 39 14.50 -11.26 -11.80
C SER A 39 14.31 -10.61 -13.18
N PRO A 40 13.93 -9.31 -13.26
CA PRO A 40 13.75 -8.32 -12.18
C PRO A 40 12.32 -8.24 -11.62
N TRP A 41 11.35 -8.95 -12.20
CA TRP A 41 9.93 -8.82 -11.86
C TRP A 41 9.57 -9.22 -10.43
N ASN A 42 10.25 -10.23 -9.87
CA ASN A 42 10.05 -10.67 -8.48
C ASN A 42 10.24 -9.50 -7.48
N TRP A 43 11.29 -8.70 -7.64
CA TRP A 43 11.54 -7.54 -6.77
C TRP A 43 10.46 -6.47 -6.87
N LEU A 44 9.94 -6.22 -8.08
CA LEU A 44 8.86 -5.28 -8.28
C LEU A 44 7.58 -5.75 -7.58
N VAL A 45 7.23 -7.03 -7.75
CA VAL A 45 6.05 -7.62 -7.09
C VAL A 45 6.23 -7.62 -5.56
N ALA A 46 7.44 -7.85 -5.07
CA ALA A 46 7.74 -7.80 -3.63
C ALA A 46 7.56 -6.39 -3.06
N LEU A 47 7.98 -5.36 -3.81
CA LEU A 47 7.75 -3.96 -3.44
C LEU A 47 6.26 -3.64 -3.41
N VAL A 48 5.49 -4.08 -4.41
CA VAL A 48 4.03 -3.88 -4.45
C VAL A 48 3.34 -4.58 -3.29
N ALA A 49 3.73 -5.83 -2.99
CA ALA A 49 3.20 -6.60 -1.87
C ALA A 49 3.43 -5.87 -0.53
N LEU A 50 4.67 -5.45 -0.29
CA LEU A 50 5.05 -4.75 0.93
C LEU A 50 4.36 -3.40 1.04
N ALA A 51 4.39 -2.57 -0.01
CA ALA A 51 3.77 -1.26 0.00
C ALA A 51 2.25 -1.34 0.19
N GLY A 52 1.58 -2.27 -0.51
CA GLY A 52 0.13 -2.48 -0.40
C GLY A 52 -0.29 -2.88 1.01
N LEU A 53 0.34 -3.90 1.59
CA LEU A 53 0.02 -4.38 2.93
C LEU A 53 0.40 -3.36 4.02
N PHE A 54 1.57 -2.74 3.90
CA PHE A 54 2.03 -1.75 4.88
C PHE A 54 1.12 -0.52 4.93
N THR A 55 0.78 0.03 3.77
CA THR A 55 -0.13 1.19 3.70
C THR A 55 -1.57 0.84 4.09
N ALA A 56 -2.02 -0.40 3.84
CA ALA A 56 -3.31 -0.87 4.34
C ALA A 56 -3.33 -1.01 5.88
N MET A 57 -2.24 -1.46 6.50
CA MET A 57 -2.16 -1.59 7.96
C MET A 57 -2.14 -0.23 8.68
N ILE A 58 -1.36 0.72 8.17
CA ILE A 58 -1.20 2.04 8.81
C ILE A 58 -2.36 2.97 8.43
N ARG A 59 -3.12 2.63 7.38
CA ARG A 59 -4.17 3.51 6.79
C ARG A 59 -3.66 4.88 6.36
N HIS A 60 -2.36 4.94 6.10
CA HIS A 60 -1.65 6.14 5.71
C HIS A 60 -0.81 5.86 4.47
N CYS A 61 -0.90 6.76 3.50
CA CYS A 61 -0.08 6.77 2.31
C CYS A 61 0.57 8.15 2.16
N THR A 62 1.86 8.25 2.45
CA THR A 62 2.61 9.53 2.36
C THR A 62 2.56 10.16 0.96
N PRO A 63 2.62 9.41 -0.15
CA PRO A 63 2.36 9.96 -1.49
C PRO A 63 0.98 10.62 -1.62
N TYR A 64 -0.08 10.05 -1.05
CA TYR A 64 -1.42 10.64 -1.10
C TYR A 64 -1.47 11.95 -0.32
N HIS A 65 -0.78 12.04 0.81
CA HIS A 65 -0.68 13.28 1.57
C HIS A 65 0.02 14.40 0.77
N TYR A 66 1.13 14.09 0.10
CA TYR A 66 1.83 15.06 -0.75
C TYR A 66 0.98 15.52 -1.95
N LEU A 67 0.17 14.62 -2.50
CA LEU A 67 -0.77 14.92 -3.59
C LEU A 67 -2.08 15.58 -3.11
N GLY A 68 -2.27 15.75 -1.80
CA GLY A 68 -3.52 16.29 -1.23
C GLY A 68 -4.73 15.37 -1.36
N ILE A 69 -4.52 14.08 -1.63
CA ILE A 69 -5.57 13.09 -1.79
C ILE A 69 -5.92 12.51 -0.41
N ASN A 70 -7.19 12.57 -0.04
CA ASN A 70 -7.71 11.89 1.13
C ASN A 70 -8.98 11.13 0.74
N THR A 71 -8.87 9.81 0.68
CA THR A 71 -10.00 8.90 0.36
C THR A 71 -10.79 8.48 1.59
N ALA A 72 -10.30 8.82 2.79
CA ALA A 72 -11.01 8.63 4.06
C ALA A 72 -12.01 9.76 4.34
N LYS A 73 -11.78 10.97 3.78
CA LYS A 73 -12.76 12.06 3.78
C LYS A 73 -13.87 11.74 2.77
N LYS A 74 -15.11 11.78 3.26
CA LYS A 74 -16.34 11.68 2.46
C LYS A 74 -16.57 12.93 1.63
#